data_AF-R7VLM6-F1
#
_entry.id   AF-R7VLM6-F1
#
_cell.length_a   1.000
_cell.length_b   1.000
_cell.length_c   1.000
_cell.angle_alpha   90.00
_cell.angle_beta   90.00
_cell.angle_gamma   90.00
#
_symmetry.space_group_name_H-M   'P 1'
#
loop_
_entity.id
_entity.type
_entity.pdbx_description
1 polymer ?
#
loop_
_entity_poly.entity_id
_entity_poly.type
_entity_poly.pdbx_seq_one_letter_code
_entity_poly.pdbx_strand_id
1 'polypeptide(L)'
;VDVTNCEICERGDREDRLLLCDSCDLGFHLDCLTPALNRVPRGDWFCPQCVQAVPQEGQAVLNLCVGFYLCCSQGVLVFYRGYRC
;
A
#
# COMPACT_ATOMS: atom_id res chain seq x y z
N VAL A 1 29.12 8.67 9.91
CA VAL A 1 28.08 8.51 8.89
C VAL A 1 27.23 7.36 9.39
N ASP A 2 25.97 7.62 9.71
CA ASP A 2 25.02 6.56 10.06
C ASP A 2 24.75 5.76 8.78
N VAL A 3 25.09 4.48 8.77
CA VAL A 3 24.91 3.62 7.60
C VAL A 3 23.57 2.92 7.78
N THR A 4 22.59 3.25 6.95
CA THR A 4 21.30 2.56 6.96
C THR A 4 21.41 1.27 6.17
N ASN A 5 21.22 0.13 6.85
CA ASN A 5 21.27 -1.18 6.26
C ASN A 5 19.88 -1.62 5.79
N CYS A 6 19.84 -2.51 4.79
CA CYS A 6 18.60 -3.17 4.42
C CYS A 6 18.22 -4.23 5.47
N GLU A 7 17.00 -4.18 5.99
CA GLU A 7 16.50 -5.13 6.99
C GLU A 7 16.34 -6.57 6.48
N ILE A 8 16.41 -6.80 5.16
CA ILE A 8 16.23 -8.13 4.56
C ILE A 8 17.57 -8.82 4.31
N CYS A 9 18.57 -8.09 3.81
CA CYS A 9 19.88 -8.64 3.48
C CYS A 9 21.01 -8.19 4.41
N GLU A 10 20.68 -7.33 5.39
CA GLU A 10 21.56 -6.76 6.42
C GLU A 10 22.76 -5.97 5.86
N ARG A 11 22.69 -5.59 4.58
CA ARG A 11 23.74 -4.86 3.88
C ARG A 11 23.31 -3.43 3.59
N GLY A 12 24.23 -2.49 3.77
CA GLY A 12 24.12 -1.10 3.31
C GLY A 12 24.75 -0.89 1.92
N ASP A 13 24.91 -1.95 1.13
CA ASP A 13 25.33 -1.81 -0.27
C ASP A 13 24.16 -1.28 -1.11
N ARG A 14 24.39 -0.80 -2.35
CA ARG A 14 23.31 -0.37 -3.28
C ARG A 14 22.38 0.72 -2.70
N GLU A 15 22.98 1.79 -2.17
CA GLU A 15 22.26 2.97 -1.66
C GLU A 15 21.33 3.61 -2.71
N ASP A 16 21.65 3.47 -4.00
CA ASP A 16 20.84 3.94 -5.13
C ASP A 16 19.49 3.23 -5.27
N ARG A 17 19.36 2.04 -4.66
CA ARG A 17 18.14 1.23 -4.65
C ARG A 17 17.61 0.98 -3.25
N LEU A 18 18.07 1.73 -2.25
CA LEU A 18 17.61 1.64 -0.87
C LEU A 18 16.43 2.59 -0.67
N LEU A 19 15.28 2.05 -0.28
CA LEU A 19 14.11 2.81 0.16
C LEU A 19 14.09 2.91 1.68
N LEU A 20 13.63 4.05 2.18
CA LEU A 20 13.34 4.26 3.59
C LEU A 20 11.83 4.22 3.80
N CYS A 21 11.40 3.55 4.86
CA CYS A 21 10.00 3.57 5.27
C CYS A 21 9.67 4.88 5.98
N ASP A 22 8.67 5.63 5.51
CA ASP A 22 8.24 6.90 6.11
C ASP A 22 7.67 6.78 7.54
N SER A 23 7.44 5.55 8.02
CA SER A 23 6.89 5.29 9.36
C SER A 23 7.90 4.78 10.39
N CYS A 24 8.93 4.06 9.96
CA CYS A 24 9.88 3.43 10.89
C CYS A 24 11.35 3.72 10.57
N ASP A 25 11.62 4.51 9.52
CA ASP A 25 12.96 4.90 9.07
C ASP A 25 13.90 3.73 8.72
N LEU A 26 13.37 2.50 8.60
CA LEU A 26 14.12 1.32 8.23
C LEU A 26 14.37 1.27 6.71
N GLY A 27 15.55 0.75 6.34
CA GLY A 27 16.00 0.61 4.96
C GLY A 27 15.59 -0.71 4.31
N PHE A 28 15.16 -0.65 3.04
CA PHE A 28 14.80 -1.82 2.24
C PHE A 28 15.26 -1.65 0.80
N HIS A 29 15.99 -2.62 0.25
CA HIS A 29 16.31 -2.58 -1.19
C HIS A 29 15.08 -2.89 -2.03
N LEU A 30 14.93 -2.16 -3.13
CA LEU A 30 13.92 -2.41 -4.16
C LEU A 30 13.89 -3.88 -4.61
N ASP A 31 15.06 -4.48 -4.78
CA ASP A 31 15.23 -5.85 -5.26
C ASP A 31 15.02 -6.91 -4.15
N CYS A 32 15.15 -6.52 -2.87
CA CYS A 32 14.94 -7.42 -1.73
C CYS A 32 13.46 -7.53 -1.33
N LEU A 33 12.63 -6.57 -1.76
CA LEU A 33 11.19 -6.61 -1.55
C LEU A 33 10.55 -7.73 -2.39
N THR A 34 9.43 -8.27 -1.91
CA THR A 34 8.63 -9.27 -2.64
C THR A 34 7.19 -8.77 -2.78
N PRO A 35 6.72 -8.42 -3.99
CA PRO A 35 7.44 -8.44 -5.26
C PRO A 35 8.54 -7.37 -5.35
N ALA A 36 9.60 -7.67 -6.10
CA ALA A 36 10.69 -6.73 -6.33
C ALA A 36 10.19 -5.50 -7.09
N LEU A 37 10.62 -4.32 -6.64
CA LEU A 37 10.28 -3.05 -7.28
C LEU A 37 11.37 -2.71 -8.31
N ASN A 38 10.97 -2.37 -9.53
CA ASN A 38 11.94 -1.96 -10.57
C ASN A 38 12.33 -0.47 -10.47
N ARG A 39 11.59 0.33 -9.70
CA ARG A 39 11.78 1.77 -9.58
C ARG A 39 11.29 2.26 -8.23
N VAL A 40 11.88 3.37 -7.78
CA VAL A 40 11.42 4.12 -6.61
C VAL A 40 9.97 4.57 -6.84
N PRO A 41 9.01 4.21 -5.96
CA PRO A 41 7.64 4.70 -6.06
C PRO A 41 7.59 6.22 -5.88
N ARG A 42 6.56 6.86 -6.43
CA ARG A 42 6.36 8.30 -6.24
C ARG A 42 5.52 8.51 -4.98
N GLY A 43 5.96 9.41 -4.10
CA GLY A 43 5.28 9.71 -2.85
C GLY A 43 5.73 8.79 -1.72
N ASP A 44 4.91 8.72 -0.68
CA ASP A 44 5.22 7.99 0.56
C ASP A 44 5.26 6.48 0.33
N TRP A 45 6.23 5.81 0.93
CA TRP A 45 6.36 4.37 0.89
C TRP A 45 6.47 3.79 2.30
N PHE A 46 5.71 2.72 2.53
CA PHE A 46 5.65 2.04 3.81
C PHE A 46 6.09 0.59 3.65
N CYS A 47 6.93 0.12 4.58
CA CYS A 47 7.38 -1.27 4.58
C CYS A 47 6.22 -2.23 4.91
N PRO A 48 6.31 -3.52 4.52
CA PRO A 48 5.25 -4.50 4.75
C PRO A 48 4.84 -4.63 6.23
N GLN A 49 5.78 -4.41 7.16
CA GLN A 49 5.51 -4.43 8.60
C GLN A 49 4.64 -3.24 9.02
N CYS A 50 4.96 -2.02 8.56
CA CYS A 50 4.15 -0.83 8.84
C CYS A 50 2.78 -0.94 8.18
N VAL A 51 2.69 -1.43 6.94
CA VAL A 51 1.41 -1.64 6.24
C VAL A 51 0.51 -2.63 6.99
N GLN A 52 1.09 -3.68 7.60
CA GLN A 52 0.34 -4.65 8.41
C GLN A 52 0.03 -4.14 9.83
N ALA A 53 0.89 -3.29 10.39
CA ALA A 53 0.75 -2.76 11.75
C ALA A 53 -0.24 -1.59 11.86
N VAL A 54 -0.55 -0.89 10.75
CA VAL A 54 -1.56 0.16 10.75
C VAL A 54 -2.95 -0.47 10.92
N PRO A 55 -3.66 -0.26 12.05
CA PRO A 55 -5.09 -0.55 12.11
C PRO A 55 -5.76 0.32 11.04
N GLN A 56 -6.58 -0.28 10.19
CA GLN A 56 -7.14 0.35 8.99
C GLN A 56 -8.15 1.47 9.31
N GLU A 57 -7.69 2.57 9.90
CA GLU A 57 -8.46 3.80 10.07
C GLU A 57 -8.20 4.72 8.86
N GLY A 58 -8.65 4.32 7.66
CA GLY A 58 -8.53 5.21 6.50
C GLY A 58 -8.72 4.64 5.09
N GLN A 59 -8.83 3.33 4.89
CA GLN A 59 -9.03 2.74 3.54
C GLN A 59 -10.50 2.69 3.08
N ALA A 60 -11.34 3.61 3.55
CA ALA A 60 -12.79 3.64 3.24
C ALA A 60 -13.17 4.43 1.97
N VAL A 61 -12.24 5.07 1.24
CA VAL A 61 -12.64 6.00 0.14
C VAL A 61 -12.34 5.54 -1.28
N LEU A 62 -11.56 4.47 -1.50
CA LEU A 62 -11.28 3.98 -2.87
C LEU A 62 -12.09 2.74 -3.29
N ASN A 63 -12.78 2.06 -2.36
CA ASN A 63 -13.66 0.92 -2.66
C ASN A 63 -15.15 1.27 -2.79
N LEU A 64 -15.55 2.53 -2.52
CA LEU A 64 -16.94 2.96 -2.70
C LEU A 64 -17.27 3.47 -4.11
N CYS A 65 -16.27 3.82 -4.93
CA CYS A 65 -16.51 4.47 -6.22
C CYS A 65 -16.50 3.50 -7.42
N VAL A 66 -16.10 2.23 -7.24
CA VAL A 66 -16.11 1.20 -8.29
C VAL A 66 -17.25 0.18 -8.14
N GLY A 67 -18.07 0.30 -7.09
CA GLY A 67 -19.14 -0.67 -6.80
C GLY A 67 -20.58 -0.15 -6.87
N PHE A 68 -20.84 1.15 -7.13
CA PHE A 68 -22.21 1.69 -7.01
C PHE A 68 -22.64 2.74 -8.05
N TYR A 69 -21.78 3.19 -8.97
CA TYR A 69 -22.14 4.22 -9.96
C TYR A 69 -22.15 3.71 -11.41
N LEU A 70 -22.79 2.57 -11.66
CA LEU A 70 -23.19 2.22 -13.03
C LEU A 70 -24.69 1.91 -13.08
N CYS A 71 -25.42 2.97 -13.45
CA CYS A 71 -26.57 2.93 -14.35
C CYS A 71 -27.97 2.74 -13.74
N CYS A 72 -28.47 3.84 -13.16
CA CYS A 72 -29.90 4.15 -13.01
C CYS A 72 -30.58 4.44 -14.37
N SER A 73 -30.54 3.51 -15.35
CA SER A 73 -31.35 3.64 -16.59
C SER A 73 -31.88 2.33 -17.19
N GLN A 74 -31.72 1.17 -16.57
CA GLN A 74 -32.48 -0.03 -16.92
C GLN A 74 -33.21 -0.57 -15.70
N GLY A 75 -34.49 -0.24 -15.60
CA GLY A 75 -35.36 -0.58 -14.48
C GLY A 75 -35.55 -2.08 -14.26
N VAL A 76 -34.73 -2.66 -13.38
CA VAL A 76 -35.09 -3.89 -12.67
C VAL A 76 -34.59 -3.77 -11.23
N LEU A 77 -35.52 -3.53 -10.31
CA LEU A 77 -35.34 -3.63 -8.87
C LEU A 77 -35.05 -5.10 -8.51
N VAL A 78 -33.82 -5.43 -8.09
CA VAL A 78 -33.56 -6.71 -7.43
C VAL A 78 -33.49 -6.45 -5.93
N PHE A 79 -34.56 -6.82 -5.25
CA PHE A 79 -34.65 -6.81 -3.79
C PHE A 79 -33.68 -7.85 -3.21
N TYR A 80 -32.49 -7.42 -2.78
CA TYR A 80 -31.74 -8.16 -1.77
C TYR A 80 -32.07 -7.57 -0.41
N ARG A 81 -32.93 -8.31 0.28
CA ARG A 81 -33.30 -8.22 1.69
C ARG A 81 -32.45 -7.25 2.53
N GLY A 82 -33.12 -6.24 3.07
CA GLY A 82 -32.97 -5.92 4.49
C GLY A 82 -32.16 -4.68 4.84
N TYR A 83 -31.70 -3.88 3.89
CA TYR A 83 -30.99 -2.63 4.23
C TYR A 83 -31.69 -1.49 3.50
N ARG A 84 -32.44 -0.71 4.28
CA ARG A 84 -33.04 0.54 3.82
C ARG A 84 -31.89 1.45 3.36
N CYS A 85 -32.14 2.13 2.24
CA CYS A 85 -31.39 3.30 1.84
C CYS A 85 -31.29 4.34 2.96
#